data_AF-A0AAJ6AUZ3-F1
#
_entry.id   AF-A0AAJ6AUZ3-F1
#
_cell.length_a   1.000
_cell.length_b   1.000
_cell.length_c   1.000
_cell.angle_alpha   90.00
_cell.angle_beta   90.00
_cell.angle_gamma   90.00
#
_symmetry.space_group_name_H-M   'P 1'
#
loop_
_entity.id
_entity.type
_entity.pdbx_description
1 polymer ?
#
loop_
_entity_poly.entity_id
_entity_poly.type
_entity_poly.pdbx_seq_one_letter_code
_entity_poly.pdbx_strand_id
1 'polypeptide(L)'
;MTSVQHGGSPDRNITLEAFADTIVPGEKRSADDRAVAGAAPGPGAVAAGALELLETPATGLVDALDDYVLSLNGHATGHAERYGLRLDTDVPPFVALSHEERTALVAALVAPGHPERELWVLLALFCNMAFDTGAHLHTAEAIAAGHPGLSAIGFSAPDADGLWRFPAFSYNRPLARLHPDTAPSGSLA
;
A
#
# COMPACT_ATOMS: atom_id res chain seq x y z
N MET A 1 -4.99 33.03 13.15
CA MET A 1 -4.68 31.59 13.24
C MET A 1 -5.14 30.95 11.95
N THR A 2 -4.26 30.89 10.96
CA THR A 2 -4.55 30.35 9.64
C THR A 2 -4.44 28.84 9.72
N SER A 3 -5.57 28.16 9.54
CA SER A 3 -5.63 26.70 9.49
C SER A 3 -4.91 26.25 8.20
N VAL A 4 -3.84 25.48 8.33
CA VAL A 4 -3.16 24.88 7.18
C VAL A 4 -3.97 23.67 6.74
N GLN A 5 -4.69 23.79 5.63
CA GLN A 5 -5.32 22.65 4.98
C GLN A 5 -4.22 21.83 4.30
N HIS A 6 -3.89 20.66 4.85
CA HIS A 6 -2.96 19.69 4.25
C HIS A 6 -3.70 18.67 3.36
N GLY A 7 -4.78 19.08 2.69
CA GLY A 7 -5.46 18.21 1.73
C GLY A 7 -4.88 18.41 0.33
N GLY A 8 -4.26 17.37 -0.23
CA GLY A 8 -3.84 17.37 -1.64
C GLY A 8 -5.00 17.67 -2.60
N SER A 9 -4.69 18.13 -3.81
CA SER A 9 -5.70 18.35 -4.86
C SER A 9 -6.49 17.04 -5.13
N PRO A 10 -7.80 17.09 -5.43
CA PRO A 10 -8.57 15.90 -5.80
C PRO A 10 -7.88 15.04 -6.86
N ASP A 11 -7.28 15.66 -7.88
CA ASP A 11 -6.54 14.98 -8.96
C ASP A 11 -5.29 14.23 -8.46
N ARG A 12 -4.60 14.80 -7.48
CA ARG A 12 -3.43 14.16 -6.84
C ARG A 12 -3.87 12.92 -6.10
N ASN A 13 -4.93 13.02 -5.29
CA ASN A 13 -5.40 11.91 -4.47
C ASN A 13 -5.89 10.76 -5.34
N ILE A 14 -6.74 11.01 -6.35
CA ILE A 14 -7.22 9.93 -7.23
C ILE A 14 -6.10 9.29 -8.05
N THR A 15 -5.04 10.03 -8.39
CA THR A 15 -3.86 9.49 -9.08
C THR A 15 -3.06 8.56 -8.16
N LEU A 16 -2.80 8.99 -6.92
CA LEU A 16 -2.09 8.17 -5.93
C LEU A 16 -2.90 6.93 -5.52
N GLU A 17 -4.22 7.07 -5.34
CA GLU A 17 -5.12 5.94 -5.10
C GLU A 17 -5.12 4.95 -6.27
N ALA A 18 -5.19 5.44 -7.51
CA ALA A 18 -5.12 4.59 -8.69
C ALA A 18 -3.79 3.83 -8.78
N PHE A 19 -2.67 4.46 -8.39
CA PHE A 19 -1.38 3.80 -8.31
C PHE A 19 -1.40 2.72 -7.21
N ALA A 20 -1.89 3.04 -6.02
CA ALA A 20 -1.99 2.08 -4.91
C ALA A 20 -2.85 0.85 -5.25
N ASP A 21 -4.01 1.06 -5.88
CA ASP A 21 -4.86 -0.03 -6.38
C ASP A 21 -4.19 -0.85 -7.50
N THR A 22 -3.28 -0.25 -8.27
CA THR A 22 -2.49 -1.01 -9.25
C THR A 22 -1.50 -1.95 -8.58
N ILE A 23 -0.99 -1.61 -7.38
CA ILE A 23 -0.03 -2.42 -6.63
C ILE A 23 -0.72 -3.53 -5.83
N VAL A 24 -1.74 -3.19 -5.04
CA VAL A 24 -2.57 -4.15 -4.31
C VAL A 24 -4.04 -3.84 -4.63
N PRO A 25 -4.63 -4.54 -5.62
CA PRO A 25 -5.98 -4.25 -6.09
C PRO A 25 -7.03 -4.61 -5.06
N GLY A 26 -8.15 -3.88 -5.08
CA GLY A 26 -9.32 -4.18 -4.26
C GLY A 26 -10.64 -3.90 -4.96
N GLU A 27 -11.73 -4.06 -4.21
CA GLU A 27 -13.09 -3.75 -4.65
C GLU A 27 -13.34 -2.25 -4.75
N LYS A 28 -14.15 -1.86 -5.73
CA LYS A 28 -14.57 -0.47 -5.89
C LYS A 28 -15.38 0.03 -4.69
N ARG A 29 -15.20 1.30 -4.34
CA ARG A 29 -16.05 1.98 -3.33
C ARG A 29 -17.48 2.24 -3.86
N SER A 30 -17.61 2.42 -5.17
CA SER A 30 -18.88 2.62 -5.88
C SER A 30 -18.74 2.26 -7.36
N ALA A 31 -19.85 2.17 -8.10
CA ALA A 31 -19.81 1.90 -9.54
C ALA A 31 -18.97 2.94 -10.32
N ASP A 32 -19.00 4.19 -9.87
CA ASP A 32 -18.36 5.34 -10.52
C ASP A 32 -16.92 5.57 -10.06
N ASP A 33 -16.38 4.74 -9.16
CA ASP A 33 -14.99 4.86 -8.71
C ASP A 33 -14.02 4.70 -9.90
N ARG A 34 -13.25 5.76 -10.15
CA ARG A 34 -12.26 5.83 -11.23
C ARG A 34 -10.85 5.46 -10.75
N ALA A 35 -10.56 5.70 -9.46
CA ALA A 35 -9.26 5.39 -8.90
C ALA A 35 -9.12 3.89 -8.68
N VAL A 36 -10.08 3.27 -7.99
CA VAL A 36 -10.10 1.83 -7.73
C VAL A 36 -10.77 1.10 -8.89
N ALA A 37 -10.05 0.17 -9.52
CA ALA A 37 -10.53 -0.52 -10.70
C ALA A 37 -11.54 -1.63 -10.40
N GLY A 38 -11.49 -2.23 -9.19
CA GLY A 38 -12.27 -3.42 -8.87
C GLY A 38 -11.69 -4.70 -9.43
N ALA A 39 -10.36 -4.77 -9.60
CA ALA A 39 -9.69 -5.90 -10.28
C ALA A 39 -9.59 -7.18 -9.43
N ALA A 40 -9.78 -7.07 -8.10
CA ALA A 40 -9.76 -8.20 -7.19
C ALA A 40 -10.89 -8.07 -6.14
N PRO A 41 -11.44 -9.20 -5.64
CA PRO A 41 -12.36 -9.19 -4.52
C PRO A 41 -11.63 -8.86 -3.19
N GLY A 42 -12.38 -8.34 -2.23
CA GLY A 42 -11.86 -7.94 -0.93
C GLY A 42 -11.13 -6.58 -0.93
N PRO A 43 -10.51 -6.22 0.21
CA PRO A 43 -9.83 -4.94 0.35
C PRO A 43 -8.52 -4.92 -0.43
N GLY A 44 -8.16 -3.73 -0.94
CA GLY A 44 -6.85 -3.43 -1.54
C GLY A 44 -6.08 -2.38 -0.74
N ALA A 45 -4.97 -1.91 -1.27
CA ALA A 45 -4.11 -0.90 -0.63
C ALA A 45 -4.86 0.41 -0.33
N VAL A 46 -5.77 0.83 -1.21
CA VAL A 46 -6.57 2.05 -0.99
C VAL A 46 -7.46 1.91 0.26
N ALA A 47 -8.16 0.78 0.39
CA ALA A 47 -8.98 0.51 1.57
C ALA A 47 -8.14 0.37 2.86
N ALA A 48 -6.89 -0.06 2.73
CA ALA A 48 -5.94 -0.20 3.84
C ALA A 48 -5.16 1.09 4.17
N GLY A 49 -5.58 2.25 3.66
CA GLY A 49 -4.99 3.53 4.05
C GLY A 49 -3.68 3.89 3.35
N ALA A 50 -3.49 3.47 2.09
CA ALA A 50 -2.28 3.79 1.34
C ALA A 50 -2.02 5.29 1.22
N LEU A 51 -3.05 6.11 0.99
CA LEU A 51 -2.89 7.56 0.89
C LEU A 51 -2.43 8.16 2.23
N GLU A 52 -3.02 7.71 3.34
CA GLU A 52 -2.67 8.16 4.69
C GLU A 52 -1.22 7.80 5.06
N LEU A 53 -0.77 6.60 4.70
CA LEU A 53 0.62 6.21 4.87
C LEU A 53 1.57 7.08 4.02
N LEU A 54 1.26 7.29 2.75
CA LEU A 54 2.09 8.10 1.86
C LEU A 54 2.26 9.55 2.39
N GLU A 55 1.20 10.10 2.98
CA GLU A 55 1.20 11.45 3.57
C GLU A 55 1.87 11.54 4.95
N THR A 56 2.31 10.41 5.52
CA THR A 56 3.02 10.40 6.79
C THR A 56 4.47 10.90 6.60
N PRO A 57 4.97 11.88 7.39
CA PRO A 57 6.33 12.40 7.26
C PRO A 57 7.44 11.35 7.36
N ALA A 58 7.19 10.25 8.09
CA ALA A 58 8.12 9.14 8.27
C ALA A 58 8.47 8.41 6.96
N THR A 59 7.65 8.54 5.90
CA THR A 59 7.98 7.97 4.59
C THR A 59 9.09 8.74 3.87
N GLY A 60 9.28 10.02 4.23
CA GLY A 60 10.15 10.95 3.50
C GLY A 60 9.64 11.34 2.12
N LEU A 61 8.39 10.98 1.76
CA LEU A 61 7.82 11.22 0.44
C LEU A 61 6.94 12.46 0.33
N VAL A 62 6.45 12.99 1.45
CA VAL A 62 5.38 14.01 1.50
C VAL A 62 5.63 15.16 0.53
N ASP A 63 6.82 15.75 0.57
CA ASP A 63 7.20 16.90 -0.26
C ASP A 63 7.40 16.56 -1.75
N ALA A 64 7.54 15.27 -2.08
CA ALA A 64 7.77 14.77 -3.44
C ALA A 64 6.50 14.17 -4.08
N LEU A 65 5.39 14.02 -3.34
CA LEU A 65 4.18 13.34 -3.85
C LEU A 65 3.58 14.05 -5.08
N ASP A 66 3.68 15.38 -5.14
CA ASP A 66 3.21 16.14 -6.30
C ASP A 66 4.07 15.86 -7.56
N ASP A 67 5.38 15.69 -7.38
CA ASP A 67 6.31 15.32 -8.46
C ASP A 67 6.07 13.88 -8.93
N TYR A 68 5.75 12.95 -8.02
CA TYR A 68 5.32 11.59 -8.38
C TYR A 68 4.06 11.62 -9.23
N VAL A 69 3.05 12.40 -8.85
CA VAL A 69 1.79 12.52 -9.60
C VAL A 69 2.02 13.12 -10.98
N LEU A 70 2.84 14.18 -11.06
CA LEU A 70 3.19 14.81 -12.33
C LEU A 70 3.91 13.82 -13.26
N SER A 71 4.95 13.16 -12.75
CA SER A 71 5.74 12.19 -13.52
C SER A 71 4.89 10.99 -13.97
N LEU A 72 4.06 10.45 -13.08
CA LEU A 72 3.19 9.30 -13.37
C LEU A 72 2.18 9.60 -14.48
N ASN A 73 1.56 10.79 -14.45
CA ASN A 73 0.66 11.22 -15.51
C ASN A 73 1.40 11.49 -16.84
N GLY A 74 2.64 11.97 -16.80
CA GLY A 74 3.50 12.07 -17.98
C GLY A 74 3.79 10.71 -18.61
N HIS A 75 4.17 9.72 -17.79
CA HIS A 75 4.38 8.34 -18.22
C HIS A 75 3.12 7.70 -18.78
N ALA A 76 1.95 7.93 -18.15
CA ALA A 76 0.67 7.44 -18.66
C ALA A 76 0.32 8.01 -20.03
N THR A 77 0.59 9.29 -20.24
CA THR A 77 0.39 9.94 -21.55
C THR A 77 1.30 9.31 -22.61
N GLY A 78 2.59 9.17 -22.31
CA GLY A 78 3.54 8.54 -23.25
C GLY A 78 3.24 7.06 -23.52
N HIS A 79 2.72 6.34 -22.53
CA HIS A 79 2.25 4.96 -22.69
C HIS A 79 1.04 4.91 -23.63
N ALA A 80 0.04 5.77 -23.40
CA ALA A 80 -1.12 5.86 -24.26
C ALA A 80 -0.76 6.19 -25.72
N GLU A 81 0.15 7.14 -25.95
CA GLU A 81 0.65 7.46 -27.28
C GLU A 81 1.34 6.28 -27.95
N ARG A 82 2.22 5.58 -27.22
CA ARG A 82 2.97 4.42 -27.74
C ARG A 82 2.05 3.28 -28.19
N TYR A 83 0.96 3.07 -27.49
CA TYR A 83 0.03 1.96 -27.75
C TYR A 83 -1.27 2.39 -28.46
N GLY A 84 -1.38 3.68 -28.84
CA GLY A 84 -2.55 4.21 -29.55
C GLY A 84 -3.84 4.23 -28.72
N LEU A 85 -3.71 4.37 -27.40
CA LEU A 85 -4.83 4.42 -26.46
C LEU A 85 -5.43 5.83 -26.42
N ARG A 86 -6.75 5.94 -26.40
CA ARG A 86 -7.46 7.21 -26.21
C ARG A 86 -7.76 7.41 -24.74
N LEU A 87 -7.15 8.42 -24.13
CA LEU A 87 -7.41 8.79 -22.75
C LEU A 87 -8.68 9.63 -22.63
N ASP A 88 -9.41 9.39 -21.54
CA ASP A 88 -10.47 10.25 -21.04
C ASP A 88 -9.85 11.54 -20.46
N THR A 89 -10.28 12.70 -20.94
CA THR A 89 -9.70 14.00 -20.57
C THR A 89 -10.31 14.59 -19.30
N ASP A 90 -11.38 13.98 -18.78
CA ASP A 90 -12.07 14.46 -17.58
C ASP A 90 -11.40 13.98 -16.27
N VAL A 91 -10.38 13.11 -16.39
CA VAL A 91 -9.59 12.58 -15.27
C VAL A 91 -8.09 12.61 -15.58
N PRO A 92 -7.20 12.53 -14.57
CA PRO A 92 -5.77 12.48 -14.79
C PRO A 92 -5.35 11.31 -15.71
N PRO A 93 -4.34 11.47 -16.57
CA PRO A 93 -3.91 10.46 -17.55
C PRO A 93 -3.72 9.04 -16.99
N PHE A 94 -3.11 8.90 -15.81
CA PHE A 94 -2.92 7.58 -15.20
C PHE A 94 -4.24 6.94 -14.76
N VAL A 95 -5.18 7.76 -14.27
CA VAL A 95 -6.53 7.33 -13.88
C VAL A 95 -7.36 6.96 -15.12
N ALA A 96 -7.13 7.60 -16.27
CA ALA A 96 -7.81 7.29 -17.52
C ALA A 96 -7.45 5.89 -18.09
N LEU A 97 -6.29 5.35 -17.73
CA LEU A 97 -5.88 3.99 -18.14
C LEU A 97 -6.76 2.92 -17.50
N SER A 98 -6.99 1.82 -18.22
CA SER A 98 -7.57 0.59 -17.64
C SER A 98 -6.60 -0.02 -16.64
N HIS A 99 -7.09 -0.90 -15.74
CA HIS A 99 -6.21 -1.58 -14.79
C HIS A 99 -5.08 -2.35 -15.48
N GLU A 100 -5.38 -3.06 -16.58
CA GLU A 100 -4.38 -3.79 -17.36
C GLU A 100 -3.27 -2.87 -17.88
N GLU A 101 -3.62 -1.69 -18.39
CA GLU A 101 -2.66 -0.71 -18.90
C GLU A 101 -1.87 -0.04 -17.77
N ARG A 102 -2.51 0.21 -16.62
CA ARG A 102 -1.80 0.68 -15.41
C ARG A 102 -0.77 -0.35 -14.95
N THR A 103 -1.15 -1.64 -14.89
CA THR A 103 -0.24 -2.73 -14.53
C THR A 103 0.92 -2.84 -15.51
N ALA A 104 0.65 -2.78 -16.81
CA ALA A 104 1.69 -2.83 -17.84
C ALA A 104 2.67 -1.65 -17.72
N LEU A 105 2.16 -0.45 -17.50
CA LEU A 105 2.98 0.74 -17.28
C LEU A 105 3.81 0.62 -16.00
N VAL A 106 3.20 0.30 -14.86
CA VAL A 106 3.91 0.16 -13.59
C VAL A 106 4.97 -0.94 -13.68
N ALA A 107 4.69 -2.06 -14.34
CA ALA A 107 5.67 -3.12 -14.59
C ALA A 107 6.89 -2.60 -15.37
N ALA A 108 6.69 -1.71 -16.35
CA ALA A 108 7.78 -1.08 -17.09
C ALA A 108 8.58 -0.08 -16.21
N LEU A 109 7.90 0.69 -15.36
CA LEU A 109 8.52 1.68 -14.47
C LEU A 109 9.41 1.03 -13.39
N VAL A 110 9.03 -0.16 -12.89
CA VAL A 110 9.81 -0.91 -11.89
C VAL A 110 10.79 -1.91 -12.49
N ALA A 111 10.81 -2.06 -13.82
CA ALA A 111 11.66 -2.99 -14.52
C ALA A 111 13.16 -2.66 -14.34
N PRO A 112 14.04 -3.67 -14.26
CA PRO A 112 15.48 -3.44 -14.26
C PRO A 112 15.93 -2.57 -15.45
N GLY A 113 16.75 -1.55 -15.17
CA GLY A 113 17.26 -0.62 -16.19
C GLY A 113 16.42 0.62 -16.42
N HIS A 114 15.21 0.73 -15.86
CA HIS A 114 14.47 1.98 -15.88
C HIS A 114 15.19 3.04 -15.02
N PRO A 115 15.45 4.26 -15.52
CA PRO A 115 16.27 5.26 -14.81
C PRO A 115 15.65 5.71 -13.48
N GLU A 116 14.33 5.66 -13.36
CA GLU A 116 13.57 6.10 -12.18
C GLU A 116 13.10 4.92 -11.32
N ARG A 117 13.57 3.69 -11.59
CA ARG A 117 13.07 2.47 -10.96
C ARG A 117 12.97 2.56 -9.44
N GLU A 118 14.00 3.11 -8.80
CA GLU A 118 14.09 3.17 -7.33
C GLU A 118 12.96 4.02 -6.73
N LEU A 119 12.56 5.09 -7.42
CA LEU A 119 11.45 5.96 -7.01
C LEU A 119 10.12 5.19 -7.06
N TRP A 120 9.86 4.49 -8.16
CA TRP A 120 8.63 3.72 -8.35
C TRP A 120 8.53 2.52 -7.43
N VAL A 121 9.65 1.85 -7.16
CA VAL A 121 9.72 0.76 -6.17
C VAL A 121 9.45 1.29 -4.76
N LEU A 122 9.98 2.46 -4.39
CA LEU A 122 9.72 3.07 -3.08
C LEU A 122 8.24 3.43 -2.90
N LEU A 123 7.60 4.02 -3.91
CA LEU A 123 6.17 4.32 -3.85
C LEU A 123 5.33 3.04 -3.74
N ALA A 124 5.64 2.01 -4.55
CA ALA A 124 4.97 0.72 -4.49
C ALA A 124 5.18 -0.02 -3.16
N LEU A 125 6.36 0.14 -2.55
CA LEU A 125 6.65 -0.42 -1.23
C LEU A 125 5.68 0.13 -0.19
N PHE A 126 5.46 1.44 -0.13
CA PHE A 126 4.51 2.01 0.84
C PHE A 126 3.07 1.60 0.54
N CYS A 127 2.66 1.45 -0.72
CA CYS A 127 1.35 0.89 -1.04
C CYS A 127 1.17 -0.54 -0.51
N ASN A 128 2.19 -1.40 -0.61
CA ASN A 128 2.18 -2.72 0.02
C ASN A 128 2.15 -2.63 1.54
N MET A 129 2.97 -1.77 2.14
CA MET A 129 3.06 -1.59 3.60
C MET A 129 1.76 -1.09 4.22
N ALA A 130 0.98 -0.30 3.49
CA ALA A 130 -0.36 0.07 3.94
C ALA A 130 -1.23 -1.18 4.13
N PHE A 131 -1.18 -2.12 3.18
CA PHE A 131 -1.95 -3.35 3.23
C PHE A 131 -1.39 -4.39 4.22
N ASP A 132 -0.12 -4.75 4.11
CA ASP A 132 0.43 -5.93 4.79
C ASP A 132 0.83 -5.72 6.25
N THR A 133 1.10 -4.47 6.63
CA THR A 133 1.61 -4.10 7.94
C THR A 133 0.81 -2.98 8.58
N GLY A 134 0.07 -2.18 7.80
CA GLY A 134 -0.61 -0.99 8.29
C GLY A 134 0.38 -0.01 8.90
N ALA A 135 1.54 0.20 8.26
CA ALA A 135 2.74 0.79 8.89
C ALA A 135 2.59 2.21 9.48
N HIS A 136 1.49 2.90 9.19
CA HIS A 136 1.14 4.20 9.77
C HIS A 136 0.33 4.08 11.07
N LEU A 137 0.00 2.87 11.50
CA LEU A 137 -0.87 2.58 12.64
C LEU A 137 -0.14 1.76 13.70
N HIS A 138 -0.56 1.90 14.96
CA HIS A 138 -0.15 0.98 16.00
C HIS A 138 -0.81 -0.39 15.78
N THR A 139 -0.03 -1.45 15.60
CA THR A 139 -0.53 -2.77 15.15
C THR A 139 -1.69 -3.31 16.00
N ALA A 140 -1.63 -3.16 17.32
CA ALA A 140 -2.70 -3.59 18.23
C ALA A 140 -4.04 -2.88 17.94
N GLU A 141 -3.96 -1.58 17.67
CA GLU A 141 -5.12 -0.73 17.41
C GLU A 141 -5.68 -1.00 16.02
N ALA A 142 -4.81 -1.17 15.02
CA ALA A 142 -5.19 -1.54 13.67
C ALA A 142 -5.97 -2.86 13.65
N ILE A 143 -5.50 -3.89 14.37
CA ILE A 143 -6.20 -5.17 14.47
C ILE A 143 -7.54 -5.01 15.20
N ALA A 144 -7.57 -4.29 16.32
CA ALA A 144 -8.80 -4.05 17.08
C ALA A 144 -9.86 -3.28 16.25
N ALA A 145 -9.41 -2.38 15.37
CA ALA A 145 -10.25 -1.64 14.44
C ALA A 145 -10.66 -2.43 13.19
N GLY A 146 -10.17 -3.65 13.01
CA GLY A 146 -10.46 -4.47 11.84
C GLY A 146 -9.76 -3.99 10.57
N HIS A 147 -8.49 -3.57 10.67
CA HIS A 147 -7.71 -3.06 9.56
C HIS A 147 -7.81 -3.99 8.34
N PRO A 148 -8.17 -3.49 7.14
CA PRO A 148 -8.60 -4.36 6.04
C PRO A 148 -7.53 -5.34 5.56
N GLY A 149 -6.29 -4.88 5.38
CA GLY A 149 -5.21 -5.75 4.90
C GLY A 149 -4.72 -6.75 5.95
N LEU A 150 -4.63 -6.33 7.22
CA LEU A 150 -4.23 -7.24 8.32
C LEU A 150 -5.29 -8.33 8.54
N SER A 151 -6.56 -7.97 8.42
CA SER A 151 -7.67 -8.92 8.48
C SER A 151 -7.66 -9.90 7.31
N ALA A 152 -7.41 -9.42 6.08
CA ALA A 152 -7.33 -10.24 4.88
C ALA A 152 -6.16 -11.25 4.92
N ILE A 153 -5.02 -10.85 5.49
CA ILE A 153 -3.84 -11.73 5.66
C ILE A 153 -4.03 -12.72 6.82
N GLY A 154 -4.98 -12.46 7.72
CA GLY A 154 -5.21 -13.29 8.91
C GLY A 154 -4.19 -13.02 10.02
N PHE A 155 -3.75 -11.77 10.17
CA PHE A 155 -2.83 -11.39 11.24
C PHE A 155 -3.48 -11.67 12.61
N SER A 156 -2.76 -12.35 13.50
CA SER A 156 -3.32 -12.77 14.79
C SER A 156 -3.48 -11.59 15.75
N ALA A 157 -4.63 -11.56 16.43
CA ALA A 157 -4.85 -10.68 17.57
C ALA A 157 -3.92 -11.05 18.73
N PRO A 158 -3.56 -10.08 19.59
CA PRO A 158 -2.89 -10.39 20.84
C PRO A 158 -3.81 -11.19 21.77
N ASP A 159 -3.21 -11.86 22.75
CA ASP A 159 -3.95 -12.43 23.87
C ASP A 159 -4.64 -11.32 24.70
N ALA A 160 -5.51 -11.71 25.63
CA ALA A 160 -6.26 -10.77 26.48
C ALA A 160 -5.39 -9.81 27.32
N ASP A 161 -4.12 -10.14 27.53
CA ASP A 161 -3.13 -9.31 28.23
C ASP A 161 -2.31 -8.41 27.28
N GLY A 162 -2.65 -8.38 25.99
CA GLY A 162 -2.00 -7.54 24.97
C GLY A 162 -0.71 -8.12 24.42
N LEU A 163 -0.33 -9.35 24.79
CA LEU A 163 0.90 -9.98 24.32
C LEU A 163 0.63 -10.93 23.16
N TRP A 164 1.50 -10.90 22.15
CA TRP A 164 1.45 -11.83 21.03
C TRP A 164 2.13 -13.13 21.41
N ARG A 165 1.34 -14.19 21.54
CA ARG A 165 1.84 -15.54 21.77
C ARG A 165 1.34 -16.46 20.68
N PHE A 166 2.26 -17.25 20.16
CA PHE A 166 1.98 -18.24 19.12
C PHE A 166 2.30 -19.62 19.69
N PRO A 167 1.34 -20.26 20.40
CA PRO A 167 1.58 -21.55 21.05
C PRO A 167 1.88 -22.68 20.04
N ALA A 168 1.45 -22.50 18.79
CA ALA A 168 1.81 -23.36 17.66
C ALA A 168 2.91 -22.68 16.84
N PHE A 169 4.15 -23.16 16.97
CA PHE A 169 5.29 -22.66 16.20
C PHE A 169 5.24 -23.13 14.74
N SER A 170 5.65 -22.26 13.81
CA SER A 170 5.50 -22.40 12.34
C SER A 170 6.11 -23.66 11.70
N TYR A 171 6.86 -24.47 12.46
CA TYR A 171 7.48 -25.69 11.97
C TYR A 171 7.07 -26.96 12.73
N ASN A 172 6.16 -26.87 13.72
CA ASN A 172 5.79 -27.99 14.60
C ASN A 172 7.01 -28.78 15.16
N ARG A 173 8.16 -28.10 15.29
CA ARG A 173 9.43 -28.70 15.72
C ARG A 173 10.15 -27.75 16.69
N PRO A 174 10.82 -28.28 17.72
CA PRO A 174 11.73 -27.48 18.54
C PRO A 174 12.85 -26.91 17.66
N LEU A 175 12.98 -25.57 17.60
CA LEU A 175 14.04 -24.91 16.82
C LEU A 175 15.38 -24.87 17.57
N ALA A 176 15.36 -25.07 18.88
CA ALA A 176 16.53 -25.14 19.73
C ALA A 176 16.28 -26.06 20.93
N ARG A 177 17.35 -26.61 21.50
CA ARG A 177 17.31 -27.27 22.80
C ARG A 177 17.18 -26.20 23.89
N LEU A 178 16.25 -26.37 24.83
CA LEU A 178 16.15 -25.51 26.00
C LEU A 178 17.47 -25.58 26.79
N HIS A 179 18.00 -24.44 27.23
CA HIS A 179 19.16 -24.44 28.11
C HIS A 179 18.75 -25.03 29.48
N PRO A 180 19.58 -25.83 30.15
CA PRO A 180 19.24 -26.41 31.45
C PRO A 180 18.80 -25.37 32.49
N ASP A 181 19.38 -24.17 32.40
CA ASP A 181 19.11 -23.06 33.31
C ASP A 181 18.02 -22.10 32.81
N THR A 182 17.22 -22.48 31.81
CA THR A 182 16.06 -21.68 31.41
C THR A 182 14.97 -21.78 32.47
N ALA A 183 14.70 -20.67 33.14
CA ALA A 183 13.60 -20.54 34.09
C ALA A 183 12.22 -20.70 33.42
N PRO A 184 11.14 -20.97 34.16
CA PRO A 184 9.78 -21.07 33.60
C PRO A 184 9.30 -19.82 32.84
N SER A 185 9.90 -18.65 33.10
CA SER A 185 9.65 -17.41 32.36
C SER A 185 10.27 -17.38 30.95
N GLY A 186 11.16 -18.33 30.63
CA GLY A 186 11.93 -18.37 29.39
C GLY A 186 13.26 -17.60 29.43
N SER A 187 13.61 -16.98 30.56
CA SER A 187 14.93 -16.33 30.77
C SER A 187 15.98 -17.32 31.27
N LEU A 188 17.26 -17.03 31.06
CA LEU A 188 18.33 -17.74 31.78
C LEU A 188 18.32 -17.34 33.26
N ALA A 189 18.38 -18.34 34.14
CA ALA A 189 18.48 -18.17 35.58
C ALA A 189 19.86 -17.68 36.02
#